data_AF-A0A7C4E530-F1
#
_entry.id   AF-A0A7C4E530-F1
#
_cell.length_a   1.000
_cell.length_b   1.000
_cell.length_c   1.000
_cell.angle_alpha   90.00
_cell.angle_beta   90.00
_cell.angle_gamma   90.00
#
_symmetry.space_group_name_H-M   'P 1'
#
loop_
_entity.id
_entity.type
_entity.pdbx_description
1 polymer ?
#
loop_
_entity_poly.entity_id
_entity_poly.type
_entity_poly.pdbx_seq_one_letter_code
_entity_poly.pdbx_strand_id
1 'polypeptide(L)'
;MRMLDFGDEFVVFNPLSWDAHLLNAAAAAVLDLLAEAPHTETDVAAFLQETLLDSEREAAPEHARQLLEELIRLGLVRTVDEEPVAHR
;
A
#
# COMPACT_ATOMS: atom_id res chain seq x y z
N MET A 1 11.96 -2.04 5.91
CA MET A 1 12.11 -1.20 4.70
C MET A 1 12.67 0.16 5.10
N ARG A 2 13.22 0.96 4.17
CA ARG A 2 13.60 2.36 4.45
C ARG A 2 12.93 3.28 3.43
N MET A 3 12.37 4.40 3.89
CA MET A 3 11.72 5.40 3.04
C MET A 3 12.39 6.77 3.23
N LEU A 4 12.57 7.49 2.13
CA LEU A 4 13.03 8.87 2.10
C LEU A 4 11.94 9.74 1.49
N ASP A 5 11.67 10.88 2.12
CA ASP A 5 10.63 11.84 1.75
C ASP A 5 11.23 13.02 0.97
N PHE A 6 10.66 13.29 -0.22
CA PHE A 6 11.02 14.42 -1.09
C PHE A 6 9.85 15.40 -1.30
N GLY A 7 8.79 15.33 -0.48
CA GLY A 7 7.61 16.19 -0.53
C GLY A 7 6.43 15.50 -1.22
N ASP A 8 6.42 15.47 -2.54
CA ASP A 8 5.38 14.81 -3.36
C ASP A 8 5.77 13.40 -3.81
N GLU A 9 7.04 13.06 -3.70
CA GLU A 9 7.61 11.77 -4.05
C GLU A 9 8.36 11.14 -2.87
N PHE A 10 8.31 9.81 -2.81
CA PHE A 10 8.92 9.02 -1.76
C PHE A 10 9.80 7.94 -2.39
N VAL A 11 11.03 7.80 -1.91
CA VAL A 11 11.93 6.72 -2.35
C VAL A 11 11.92 5.61 -1.32
N VAL A 12 11.50 4.42 -1.73
CA VAL A 12 11.46 3.22 -0.91
C VAL A 12 12.55 2.25 -1.32
N PHE A 13 13.41 1.89 -0.38
CA PHE A 13 14.45 0.89 -0.57
C PHE A 13 14.04 -0.47 0.03
N ASN A 14 13.99 -1.48 -0.84
CA ASN A 14 13.78 -2.87 -0.46
C ASN A 14 15.13 -3.58 -0.28
N PRO A 15 15.60 -3.85 0.96
CA PRO A 15 16.90 -4.48 1.19
C PRO A 15 16.96 -5.95 0.75
N LEU A 16 15.81 -6.58 0.47
CA LEU A 16 15.76 -7.98 0.03
C LEU A 16 16.06 -8.10 -1.46
N SER A 17 15.57 -7.16 -2.27
CA SER A 17 15.87 -7.11 -3.71
C SER A 17 17.01 -6.15 -4.06
N TRP A 18 17.39 -5.25 -3.14
CA TRP A 18 18.27 -4.11 -3.38
C TRP A 18 17.72 -3.07 -4.36
N ASP A 19 16.41 -3.10 -4.63
CA ASP A 19 15.76 -2.12 -5.48
C ASP A 19 15.34 -0.87 -4.72
N ALA A 20 15.30 0.25 -5.46
CA ALA A 20 14.69 1.49 -5.03
C ALA A 20 13.48 1.80 -5.92
N HIS A 21 12.36 2.14 -5.30
CA HIS A 21 11.11 2.48 -5.98
C HIS A 21 10.70 3.90 -5.63
N LEU A 22 10.25 4.63 -6.65
CA LEU A 22 9.65 5.95 -6.48
C LEU A 22 8.15 5.78 -6.31
N LEU A 23 7.59 6.33 -5.23
CA LEU A 23 6.19 6.29 -4.90
C LEU A 23 5.65 7.72 -4.87
N ASN A 24 4.39 7.89 -5.30
CA ASN A 24 3.66 9.12 -5.05
C ASN A 24 3.11 9.13 -3.61
N ALA A 25 2.54 10.27 -3.19
CA ALA A 25 1.98 10.43 -1.85
C ALA A 25 0.92 9.37 -1.48
N ALA A 26 0.03 8.98 -2.41
CA ALA A 26 -1.01 7.99 -2.13
C ALA A 26 -0.42 6.59 -1.90
N ALA A 27 0.54 6.18 -2.74
CA ALA A 27 1.22 4.89 -2.61
C ALA A 27 2.06 4.81 -1.32
N ALA A 28 2.76 5.90 -0.97
CA ALA A 28 3.50 5.99 0.29
C ALA A 28 2.56 5.87 1.50
N ALA A 29 1.42 6.59 1.48
CA ALA A 29 0.44 6.55 2.57
C ALA A 29 -0.18 5.14 2.76
N VAL A 30 -0.50 4.45 1.67
CA VAL A 30 -0.99 3.05 1.73
C VAL A 30 0.08 2.10 2.25
N LEU A 31 1.34 2.32 1.85
CA LEU A 31 2.45 1.49 2.32
C LEU A 31 2.71 1.67 3.81
N ASP A 32 2.60 2.90 4.32
CA ASP A 32 2.69 3.20 5.75
C ASP A 32 1.51 2.55 6.51
N LEU A 33 0.28 2.65 6.00
CA LEU A 33 -0.88 1.95 6.56
C LEU A 33 -0.64 0.44 6.70
N LEU A 34 -0.13 -0.21 5.64
CA LEU A 34 0.16 -1.64 5.61
C LEU A 34 1.37 -2.04 6.48
N ALA A 35 2.23 -1.09 6.85
CA ALA A 35 3.34 -1.33 7.75
C ALA A 35 2.90 -1.44 9.22
N GLU A 36 1.77 -0.84 9.59
CA GLU A 36 1.22 -0.89 10.94
C GLU A 36 0.51 -2.22 11.23
N ALA A 37 -0.32 -2.69 10.30
CA ALA A 37 -1.07 -3.93 10.42
C ALA A 37 -1.48 -4.51 9.04
N PRO A 38 -1.83 -5.80 8.95
CA PRO A 38 -2.50 -6.34 7.76
C PRO A 38 -3.85 -5.66 7.54
N HIS A 39 -4.11 -5.26 6.29
CA HIS A 39 -5.38 -4.67 5.86
C HIS A 39 -5.94 -5.38 4.64
N THR A 40 -7.26 -5.36 4.52
CA THR A 40 -7.96 -5.86 3.32
C THR A 40 -7.95 -4.82 2.21
N GLU A 41 -8.21 -5.24 0.97
CA GLU A 41 -8.41 -4.32 -0.16
C GLU A 41 -9.52 -3.29 0.13
N THR A 42 -10.58 -3.70 0.83
CA THR A 42 -11.68 -2.79 1.22
C THR A 42 -11.22 -1.72 2.21
N ASP A 43 -10.38 -2.07 3.18
CA ASP A 43 -9.81 -1.11 4.12
C ASP A 43 -8.93 -0.08 3.40
N VAL A 44 -8.10 -0.55 2.45
CA VAL A 44 -7.24 0.33 1.64
C VAL A 44 -8.07 1.23 0.73
N ALA A 45 -9.14 0.72 0.13
CA ALA A 45 -10.07 1.52 -0.67
C ALA A 45 -10.75 2.61 0.17
N ALA A 46 -11.20 2.29 1.38
CA ALA A 46 -11.78 3.27 2.29
C ALA A 46 -10.76 4.35 2.68
N PHE A 47 -9.52 3.95 2.98
CA PHE A 47 -8.43 4.88 3.28
C PHE A 47 -8.12 5.82 2.11
N LEU A 48 -8.07 5.30 0.88
CA LEU A 48 -7.88 6.10 -0.32
C LEU A 48 -9.08 7.03 -0.55
N GLN A 49 -10.31 6.60 -0.29
CA GLN A 49 -11.48 7.48 -0.40
C GLN A 49 -11.38 8.67 0.54
N GLU A 50 -10.85 8.52 1.75
CA GLU A 50 -10.69 9.63 2.70
C GLU A 50 -9.54 10.57 2.34
N THR A 51 -8.51 10.04 1.67
CA THR A 51 -7.26 10.76 1.37
C THR A 51 -7.28 11.45 0.00
N LEU A 52 -7.98 10.90 -0.99
CA LEU A 52 -8.04 11.42 -2.36
C LEU A 52 -8.98 12.61 -2.51
N LEU A 53 -8.80 13.36 -3.60
CA LEU A 53 -9.70 14.45 -3.99
C LEU A 53 -11.08 13.90 -4.37
N ASP A 54 -12.13 14.71 -4.20
CA ASP A 54 -13.52 14.30 -4.45
C ASP A 54 -13.74 13.73 -5.87
N SER A 55 -12.99 14.21 -6.87
CA SER A 55 -13.04 13.73 -8.25
C SER A 55 -12.50 12.31 -8.46
N GLU A 56 -11.72 11.80 -7.51
CA GLU A 56 -11.03 10.50 -7.59
C GLU A 56 -11.65 9.45 -6.66
N ARG A 57 -12.54 9.85 -5.74
CA ARG A 57 -13.17 8.96 -4.75
C ARG A 57 -13.98 7.83 -5.38
N GLU A 58 -14.66 8.08 -6.49
CA GLU A 58 -15.44 7.05 -7.19
C GLU A 58 -14.54 5.94 -7.77
N ALA A 59 -13.28 6.26 -8.09
CA ALA A 59 -12.29 5.33 -8.62
C ALA A 59 -11.43 4.66 -7.53
N ALA A 60 -11.60 5.05 -6.26
CA ALA A 60 -10.76 4.57 -5.16
C ALA A 60 -10.71 3.03 -5.01
N PRO A 61 -11.80 2.25 -5.20
CA PRO A 61 -11.70 0.79 -5.18
C PRO A 61 -10.79 0.23 -6.27
N GLU A 62 -10.90 0.77 -7.49
CA GLU A 62 -10.06 0.35 -8.62
C GLU A 62 -8.61 0.80 -8.41
N HIS A 63 -8.39 2.00 -7.87
CA HIS A 63 -7.05 2.46 -7.50
C HIS A 63 -6.42 1.61 -6.40
N ALA A 64 -7.18 1.21 -5.38
CA ALA A 64 -6.71 0.34 -4.31
C ALA A 64 -6.24 -1.01 -4.88
N ARG A 65 -7.06 -1.64 -5.72
CA ARG A 65 -6.75 -2.91 -6.37
C ARG A 65 -5.46 -2.81 -7.20
N GLN A 66 -5.38 -1.82 -8.10
CA GLN A 66 -4.20 -1.62 -8.96
C GLN A 66 -2.93 -1.34 -8.14
N LEU A 67 -3.04 -0.50 -7.12
CA LEU A 67 -1.91 -0.16 -6.25
C LEU A 67 -1.41 -1.38 -5.47
N LEU A 68 -2.31 -2.16 -4.89
CA LEU A 68 -1.94 -3.38 -4.16
C LEU A 68 -1.27 -4.40 -5.09
N GLU A 69 -1.81 -4.62 -6.29
CA GLU A 69 -1.21 -5.49 -7.30
C GLU A 69 0.21 -5.03 -7.65
N GLU A 70 0.41 -3.72 -7.80
CA GLU A 70 1.72 -3.15 -8.09
C GLU A 70 2.69 -3.30 -6.91
N LEU A 71 2.29 -2.94 -5.69
CA LEU A 71 3.13 -3.09 -4.50
C LEU A 71 3.54 -4.55 -4.27
N ILE A 72 2.66 -5.51 -4.54
CA ILE A 72 2.96 -6.95 -4.50
C ILE A 72 3.95 -7.32 -5.59
N ARG A 73 3.74 -6.86 -6.82
CA ARG A 73 4.64 -7.11 -7.96
C ARG A 73 6.05 -6.56 -7.73
N LEU A 74 6.16 -5.41 -7.05
CA LEU A 74 7.43 -4.80 -6.66
C LEU A 74 8.06 -5.47 -5.41
N GLY A 75 7.37 -6.44 -4.79
CA GLY A 75 7.83 -7.11 -3.59
C GLY A 75 7.91 -6.21 -2.36
N LEU A 76 7.16 -5.11 -2.36
CA LEU A 76 7.08 -4.15 -1.25
C LEU A 76 6.09 -4.59 -0.18
N VAL A 77 5.02 -5.29 -0.59
CA VAL A 77 4.04 -5.91 0.30
C VAL A 77 3.77 -7.35 -0.12
N ARG A 78 3.11 -8.12 0.74
CA ARG A 78 2.73 -9.51 0.49
C ARG A 78 1.32 -9.76 0.98
N THR A 79 0.63 -10.72 0.36
CA THR A 79 -0.58 -11.28 0.95
C THR A 79 -0.20 -12.10 2.18
N VAL A 80 -1.05 -12.05 3.19
CA VAL A 80 -1.03 -12.98 4.31
C VAL A 80 -2.29 -13.81 4.21
N ASP A 81 -2.16 -15.13 4.19
CA ASP A 81 -3.33 -16.00 4.31
C ASP A 81 -3.84 -15.88 5.75
N GLU A 82 -5.16 -15.73 5.92
CA GLU A 82 -5.77 -15.97 7.23
C GLU A 82 -5.53 -17.44 7.58
N GLU A 83 -4.51 -17.75 8.38
CA GLU A 83 -4.45 -19.05 9.02
C GLU A 83 -5.74 -19.20 9.83
N PRO A 84 -6.55 -20.26 9.61
CA PRO A 84 -7.75 -20.45 10.38
C PRO A 84 -7.32 -20.60 11.84
N VAL A 85 -7.70 -19.63 12.67
CA VAL A 85 -7.46 -19.68 14.12
C VAL A 85 -8.12 -20.95 14.62
N ALA A 86 -7.31 -21.99 14.82
CA ALA A 86 -7.75 -23.24 15.40
C ALA A 86 -8.09 -22.94 16.86
N HIS A 87 -9.37 -22.65 17.13
CA HIS A 87 -9.91 -22.66 18.47
C HIS A 87 -9.65 -24.04 19.09
N ARG A 88 -8.78 -24.07 20.09
CA ARG A 88 -8.60 -25.19 21.03
C ARG A 88 -9.16 -24.79 22.38
#